data_AF-I0JXF6-F1
#
_entry.id   AF-I0JXF6-F1
#
_cell.length_a   1.000
_cell.length_b   1.000
_cell.length_c   1.000
_cell.angle_alpha   90.00
_cell.angle_beta   90.00
_cell.angle_gamma   90.00
#
_symmetry.space_group_name_H-M   'P 1'
#
loop_
_entity.id
_entity.type
_entity.pdbx_description
1 polymer ?
#
loop_
_entity_poly.entity_id
_entity_poly.type
_entity_poly.pdbx_seq_one_letter_code
_entity_poly.pdbx_strand_id
1 'polypeptide(L)'
;MNFFSFDSQRWSRTLFSFSLYSCLERKQKGKLVLGLCFFFFLTSGWSQNKIPYRAEDEPTVLVVQKVMPAVVNISSERIVQKRVQDPFDLFFGRYYSYKERVKSLGSGVLVSAEGYIITCAHVVERSIERKVQVTLNEKKSAVEGKVLIIDPAVDLALLKIESKTALPFLDIQSSSPTLLGQTVIVLGNPVGYQNSVSKGILSAMDRTIETDEGRIEGLLQTDAAINPGNSGGPIVDISGKFVGISSAKFAGEAIEGIGFAIPAKKVNIFYQEALSEIKNGTPSQKTVTIEQILAKKFGLHVQEMNRELAEAFHVQEGMGLLISDVEPNSPAAKAGIKSGMIVLAIGNRRVDELESYPMLLKDIKSGEGVLMTIMVVRESQGFFLSQTSTVQVFSR
;
A
#
# COMPACT_ATOMS: atom_id res chain seq x y z
N MET A 1 -5.08 40.15 29.15
CA MET A 1 -5.95 40.63 28.06
C MET A 1 -5.74 39.71 26.87
N ASN A 2 -6.69 39.00 26.27
CA ASN A 2 -8.07 38.63 26.57
C ASN A 2 -8.31 37.30 25.83
N PHE A 3 -8.99 36.36 26.48
CA PHE A 3 -9.55 35.16 25.86
C PHE A 3 -10.61 35.54 24.82
N PHE A 4 -10.58 34.96 23.63
CA PHE A 4 -11.73 34.95 22.72
C PHE A 4 -12.52 33.66 22.93
N SER A 5 -13.57 33.76 23.73
CA SER A 5 -14.71 32.85 23.73
C SER A 5 -15.61 33.24 22.55
N PHE A 6 -15.89 32.29 21.64
CA PHE A 6 -16.92 32.44 20.62
C PHE A 6 -18.25 32.04 21.22
N ASP A 7 -19.05 33.05 21.61
CA ASP A 7 -20.43 32.89 22.05
C ASP A 7 -21.35 32.93 20.81
N SER A 8 -22.05 31.82 20.56
CA SER A 8 -22.97 31.67 19.43
C SER A 8 -24.42 31.86 19.89
N GLN A 9 -24.78 33.10 20.21
CA GLN A 9 -26.18 33.52 20.32
C GLN A 9 -26.37 34.93 19.75
N ARG A 10 -26.56 35.04 18.42
CA ARG A 10 -27.17 36.23 17.85
C ARG A 10 -27.71 36.09 16.43
N TRP A 11 -28.69 35.22 16.21
CA TRP A 11 -29.63 35.39 15.10
C TRP A 11 -31.02 35.00 15.55
N SER A 12 -31.78 35.98 16.03
CA SER A 12 -33.24 35.94 16.01
C SER A 12 -33.73 37.30 15.54
N ARG A 13 -34.83 37.26 14.75
CA ARG A 13 -35.46 38.36 14.00
C ARG A 13 -34.72 38.59 12.67
N THR A 14 -35.31 38.36 11.51
CA THR A 14 -36.61 38.81 10.97
C THR A 14 -36.74 38.05 9.62
N LEU A 15 -37.83 37.42 9.16
CA LEU A 15 -39.11 37.96 8.70
C LEU A 15 -39.99 36.75 8.33
N PHE A 16 -41.23 36.75 8.81
CA PHE A 16 -42.31 35.94 8.26
C PHE A 16 -42.70 36.48 6.88
N SER A 17 -42.79 35.61 5.87
CA SER A 17 -43.57 35.86 4.66
C SER A 17 -44.40 34.62 4.39
N PHE A 18 -45.63 34.59 4.90
CA PHE A 18 -46.66 33.69 4.41
C PHE A 18 -47.75 34.54 3.74
N SER A 19 -47.99 34.19 2.48
CA SER A 19 -48.92 34.83 1.55
C SER A 19 -50.34 34.91 2.12
N LEU A 20 -50.86 36.12 2.26
CA LEU A 20 -52.30 36.40 2.40
C LEU A 20 -52.96 36.13 1.04
N TYR A 21 -53.83 35.12 0.98
CA TYR A 21 -54.90 35.07 -0.03
C TYR A 21 -56.21 35.45 0.65
N SER A 22 -56.68 36.65 0.36
CA SER A 22 -58.08 37.03 0.50
C SER A 22 -58.73 36.89 -0.86
N CYS A 23 -59.81 36.10 -0.96
CA CYS A 23 -60.79 36.28 -2.03
C CYS A 23 -62.20 36.06 -1.47
N LEU A 24 -63.06 37.00 -1.85
CA LEU A 24 -64.35 37.34 -1.28
C LEU A 24 -65.51 36.47 -1.81
N GLU A 25 -66.53 36.36 -0.96
CA GLU A 25 -67.98 36.28 -1.22
C GLU A 25 -68.60 35.21 -2.14
N ARG A 26 -69.52 34.44 -1.54
CA ARG A 26 -70.87 34.30 -2.08
C ARG A 26 -71.92 34.30 -0.96
N LYS A 27 -72.81 35.29 -0.99
CA LYS A 27 -74.03 35.39 -0.19
C LYS A 27 -74.93 34.18 -0.40
N GLN A 28 -75.33 33.50 0.68
CA GLN A 28 -76.72 33.04 0.84
C GLN A 28 -77.10 32.95 2.33
N LYS A 29 -78.08 33.79 2.69
CA LYS A 29 -79.07 33.69 3.78
C LYS A 29 -78.66 33.01 5.09
N GLY A 30 -78.48 33.84 6.11
CA GLY A 30 -78.95 33.57 7.46
C GLY A 30 -77.89 33.05 8.43
N LYS A 31 -77.76 33.78 9.55
CA LYS A 31 -77.01 33.47 10.78
C LYS A 31 -75.51 33.75 10.72
N LEU A 32 -75.17 34.97 11.14
CA LEU A 32 -73.85 35.33 11.62
C LEU A 32 -73.59 34.58 12.94
N VAL A 33 -72.85 33.48 12.91
CA VAL A 33 -72.31 32.84 14.11
C VAL A 33 -70.90 33.38 14.30
N LEU A 34 -70.73 34.26 15.29
CA LEU A 34 -69.43 34.76 15.72
C LEU A 34 -68.72 33.62 16.49
N GLY A 35 -67.98 32.78 15.77
CA GLY A 35 -67.13 31.75 16.38
C GLY A 35 -65.86 32.38 16.94
N LEU A 36 -65.75 32.49 18.27
CA LEU A 36 -64.48 32.78 18.94
C LEU A 36 -63.54 31.60 18.70
N CYS A 37 -62.65 31.70 17.71
CA CYS A 37 -61.52 30.77 17.58
C CYS A 37 -60.49 31.11 18.67
N PHE A 38 -60.62 30.48 19.84
CA PHE A 38 -59.57 30.43 20.84
C PHE A 38 -58.42 29.57 20.29
N PHE A 39 -57.45 30.19 19.63
CA PHE A 39 -56.19 29.54 19.29
C PHE A 39 -55.39 29.36 20.59
N PHE A 40 -55.52 28.18 21.21
CA PHE A 40 -54.59 27.74 22.24
C PHE A 40 -53.21 27.58 21.58
N PHE A 41 -52.37 28.62 21.68
CA PHE A 41 -50.93 28.46 21.51
C PHE A 41 -50.43 27.60 22.66
N LEU A 42 -50.50 26.27 22.50
CA LEU A 42 -49.64 25.36 23.24
C LEU A 42 -48.21 25.69 22.81
N THR A 43 -47.58 26.61 23.52
CA THR A 43 -46.13 26.67 23.57
C THR A 43 -45.70 25.41 24.30
N SER A 44 -45.63 24.29 23.60
CA SER A 44 -44.77 23.20 24.02
C SER A 44 -43.39 23.83 24.11
N GLY A 45 -42.97 24.19 25.33
CA GLY A 45 -41.58 24.45 25.61
C GLY A 45 -40.88 23.14 25.34
N TRP A 46 -40.35 22.98 24.14
CA TRP A 46 -39.37 21.95 23.86
C TRP A 46 -38.21 22.31 24.77
N SER A 47 -38.20 21.75 25.98
CA SER A 47 -36.99 21.62 26.75
C SER A 47 -36.03 20.91 25.81
N GLN A 48 -35.09 21.66 25.24
CA GLN A 48 -33.89 21.08 24.69
C GLN A 48 -33.18 20.46 25.89
N ASN A 49 -33.60 19.25 26.27
CA ASN A 49 -32.77 18.34 27.01
C ASN A 49 -31.55 18.18 26.11
N LYS A 50 -30.51 18.98 26.37
CA LYS A 50 -29.19 18.80 25.80
C LYS A 50 -28.79 17.41 26.23
N ILE A 51 -29.03 16.41 25.39
CA ILE A 51 -28.47 15.08 25.56
C ILE A 51 -26.97 15.34 25.69
N PRO A 52 -26.34 15.02 26.82
CA PRO A 52 -24.93 15.27 26.99
C PRO A 52 -24.22 14.48 25.89
N TYR A 53 -23.50 15.17 25.00
CA TYR A 53 -22.74 14.53 23.94
C TYR A 53 -21.67 13.65 24.59
N ARG A 54 -21.85 12.32 24.55
CA ARG A 54 -20.93 11.38 25.18
C ARG A 54 -19.83 11.01 24.20
N ALA A 55 -18.63 10.74 24.71
CA ALA A 55 -17.52 10.29 23.87
C ALA A 55 -17.84 8.98 23.13
N GLU A 56 -18.61 8.08 23.74
CA GLU A 56 -19.08 6.82 23.14
C GLU A 56 -19.98 7.02 21.90
N ASP A 57 -20.62 8.18 21.79
CA ASP A 57 -21.50 8.52 20.67
C ASP A 57 -20.76 9.23 19.52
N GLU A 58 -19.46 9.51 19.65
CA GLU A 58 -18.71 10.17 18.57
C GLU A 58 -18.66 9.24 17.32
N PRO A 59 -18.97 9.75 16.11
CA PRO A 59 -18.91 8.95 14.89
C PRO A 59 -17.58 8.20 14.70
N THR A 60 -16.46 8.85 15.05
CA THR A 60 -15.12 8.23 15.01
C THR A 60 -15.06 6.99 15.90
N VAL A 61 -15.57 7.08 17.13
CA VAL A 61 -15.55 6.00 18.12
C VAL A 61 -16.39 4.82 17.63
N LEU A 62 -17.58 5.08 17.10
CA LEU A 62 -18.46 4.06 16.54
C LEU A 62 -17.82 3.32 15.36
N VAL A 63 -17.15 4.05 14.45
CA VAL A 63 -16.44 3.45 13.32
C VAL A 63 -15.26 2.60 13.77
N VAL A 64 -14.46 3.10 14.73
CA VAL A 64 -13.33 2.34 15.28
C VAL A 64 -13.83 1.04 15.91
N GLN A 65 -14.85 1.09 16.77
CA GLN A 65 -15.43 -0.11 17.38
C GLN A 65 -15.93 -1.13 16.35
N LYS A 66 -16.53 -0.64 15.26
CA LYS A 66 -17.04 -1.48 14.17
C LYS A 66 -15.94 -2.13 13.34
N VAL A 67 -14.87 -1.40 12.99
CA VAL A 67 -13.88 -1.83 11.98
C VAL A 67 -12.64 -2.46 12.60
N MET A 68 -12.20 -1.99 13.77
CA MET A 68 -10.95 -2.43 14.40
C MET A 68 -10.84 -3.95 14.63
N PRO A 69 -11.92 -4.71 14.92
CA PRO A 69 -11.84 -6.17 15.01
C PRO A 69 -11.31 -6.86 13.74
N ALA A 70 -11.50 -6.27 12.56
CA ALA A 70 -11.01 -6.79 11.29
C ALA A 70 -9.55 -6.40 10.99
N VAL A 71 -8.94 -5.51 11.78
CA VAL A 71 -7.58 -5.01 11.52
C VAL A 71 -6.56 -5.84 12.29
N VAL A 72 -5.50 -6.25 11.61
CA VAL A 72 -4.51 -7.19 12.12
C VAL A 72 -3.11 -6.59 12.08
N ASN A 73 -2.25 -7.06 12.97
CA ASN A 73 -0.82 -6.83 12.88
C ASN A 73 -0.18 -7.87 11.95
N ILE A 74 0.80 -7.43 11.17
CA ILE A 74 1.63 -8.29 10.34
C ILE A 74 3.08 -8.05 10.70
N SER A 75 3.75 -9.12 11.12
CA SER A 75 5.18 -9.14 11.44
C SER A 75 5.88 -10.14 10.54
N SER A 76 6.84 -9.68 9.75
CA SER A 76 7.72 -10.55 8.96
C SER A 76 9.15 -10.47 9.47
N GLU A 77 9.85 -11.60 9.59
CA GLU A 77 11.28 -11.63 9.89
C GLU A 77 12.09 -11.56 8.59
N ARG A 78 13.10 -10.68 8.55
CA ARG A 78 14.10 -10.56 7.49
C ARG A 78 15.47 -10.85 8.06
N ILE A 79 16.33 -11.55 7.32
CA ILE A 79 17.76 -11.63 7.62
C ILE A 79 18.50 -10.57 6.80
N VAL A 80 19.15 -9.61 7.45
CA VAL A 80 20.00 -8.59 6.82
C VAL A 80 21.45 -8.98 7.05
N GLN A 81 22.21 -9.12 5.98
CA GLN A 81 23.66 -9.28 6.10
C GLN A 81 24.27 -7.89 6.29
N LYS A 82 24.61 -7.54 7.52
CA LYS A 82 25.25 -6.25 7.82
C LYS A 82 26.76 -6.46 7.75
N ARG A 83 27.43 -5.60 6.98
CA ARG A 83 28.90 -5.51 6.97
C ARG A 83 29.29 -4.52 8.05
N VAL A 84 30.09 -4.97 9.02
CA VAL A 84 30.70 -4.07 9.99
C VAL A 84 31.88 -3.40 9.30
N GLN A 85 31.92 -2.07 9.30
CA GLN A 85 33.13 -1.30 9.03
C GLN A 85 33.68 -0.86 10.38
N ASP A 86 34.53 -1.69 10.98
CA ASP A 86 35.37 -1.27 12.09
C ASP A 86 36.70 -0.71 11.51
N PRO A 87 37.17 0.48 11.94
CA PRO A 87 38.44 1.05 11.49
C PRO A 87 39.66 0.15 11.68
N PHE A 88 39.66 -0.73 12.71
CA PHE A 88 40.73 -1.71 12.93
C PHE A 88 40.66 -2.90 11.94
N ASP A 89 39.45 -3.32 11.54
CA ASP A 89 39.25 -4.45 10.61
C ASP A 89 39.60 -4.08 9.14
N LEU A 90 39.47 -2.79 8.78
CA LEU A 90 39.94 -2.25 7.50
C LEU A 90 41.47 -2.38 7.33
N PHE A 91 42.22 -2.30 8.44
CA PHE A 91 43.69 -2.39 8.43
C PHE A 91 44.22 -3.82 8.18
N PHE A 92 43.45 -4.85 8.54
CA PHE A 92 43.81 -6.27 8.35
C PHE A 92 43.08 -6.96 7.19
N GLY A 93 42.29 -6.24 6.40
CA GLY A 93 41.56 -6.78 5.25
C GLY A 93 40.49 -7.81 5.61
N ARG A 94 39.97 -7.77 6.85
CA ARG A 94 38.96 -8.72 7.33
C ARG A 94 37.58 -8.09 7.23
N TYR A 95 36.72 -8.69 6.43
CA TYR A 95 35.31 -8.31 6.35
C TYR A 95 34.49 -9.30 7.16
N TYR A 96 33.93 -8.85 8.28
CA TYR A 96 32.94 -9.63 9.02
C TYR A 96 31.54 -9.25 8.53
N SER A 97 30.86 -10.23 7.93
CA SER A 97 29.44 -10.12 7.64
C SER A 97 28.67 -10.97 8.65
N TYR A 98 27.75 -10.37 9.39
CA TYR A 98 26.85 -11.12 10.26
C TYR A 98 25.41 -10.99 9.76
N LYS A 99 24.62 -12.04 9.99
CA LYS A 99 23.21 -12.11 9.64
C LYS A 99 22.39 -11.58 10.82
N GLU A 100 21.75 -10.43 10.66
CA GLU A 100 20.88 -9.80 11.64
C GLU A 100 19.42 -10.07 11.30
N ARG A 101 18.60 -10.54 12.25
CA ARG A 101 17.15 -10.66 12.04
C ARG A 101 16.48 -9.31 12.31
N VAL A 102 16.03 -8.64 11.25
CA VAL A 102 15.23 -7.40 11.33
C VAL A 102 13.76 -7.75 11.16
N LYS A 103 12.90 -7.27 12.05
CA LYS A 103 11.45 -7.44 11.92
C LYS A 103 10.87 -6.27 11.12
N SER A 104 10.11 -6.59 10.07
CA SER A 104 9.19 -5.63 9.42
C SER A 104 7.87 -5.68 10.16
N LEU A 105 7.30 -4.51 10.47
CA LEU A 105 6.04 -4.35 11.18
C LEU A 105 5.07 -3.55 10.34
N GLY A 106 3.86 -4.07 10.17
CA GLY A 106 2.78 -3.40 9.46
C GLY A 106 1.41 -3.84 9.94
N SER A 107 0.39 -3.34 9.24
CA SER A 107 -1.01 -3.67 9.46
C SER A 107 -1.58 -4.41 8.26
N GLY A 108 -2.68 -5.10 8.47
CA GLY A 108 -3.51 -5.66 7.40
C GLY A 108 -4.98 -5.55 7.77
N VAL A 109 -5.86 -5.86 6.81
CA VAL A 109 -7.30 -5.94 7.02
C VAL A 109 -7.82 -7.30 6.59
N LEU A 110 -8.56 -7.97 7.48
CA LEU A 110 -9.35 -9.15 7.14
C LEU A 110 -10.48 -8.73 6.21
N VAL A 111 -10.54 -9.35 5.04
CA VAL A 111 -11.54 -9.06 4.00
C VAL A 111 -12.53 -10.21 3.79
N SER A 112 -12.35 -11.31 4.53
CA SER A 112 -13.27 -12.45 4.50
C SER A 112 -13.30 -13.19 5.85
N ALA A 113 -14.42 -13.86 6.13
CA ALA A 113 -14.59 -14.68 7.33
C ALA A 113 -13.67 -15.90 7.38
N GLU A 114 -13.19 -16.36 6.23
CA GLU A 114 -12.27 -17.48 6.05
C GLU A 114 -10.80 -17.10 6.32
N GLY A 115 -10.50 -15.82 6.53
CA GLY A 115 -9.17 -15.35 6.92
C GLY A 115 -8.30 -14.84 5.77
N TYR A 116 -8.89 -14.37 4.68
CA TYR A 116 -8.14 -13.59 3.68
C TYR A 116 -7.81 -12.20 4.24
N ILE A 117 -6.57 -11.78 4.07
CA ILE A 117 -6.05 -10.49 4.58
C ILE A 117 -5.41 -9.72 3.43
N ILE A 118 -5.75 -8.44 3.29
CA ILE A 118 -5.04 -7.51 2.42
C ILE A 118 -4.06 -6.67 3.24
N THR A 119 -2.87 -6.45 2.71
CA THR A 119 -1.85 -5.55 3.25
C THR A 119 -1.03 -4.93 2.12
N CYS A 120 -0.04 -4.11 2.46
CA CYS A 120 0.92 -3.60 1.48
C CYS A 120 1.97 -4.64 1.10
N ALA A 121 2.42 -4.61 -0.15
CA ALA A 121 3.46 -5.51 -0.64
C ALA A 121 4.76 -5.35 0.17
N HIS A 122 5.24 -4.12 0.36
CA HIS A 122 6.49 -3.85 1.09
C HIS A 122 6.50 -4.36 2.54
N VAL A 123 5.33 -4.59 3.15
CA VAL A 123 5.22 -5.16 4.50
C VAL A 123 5.65 -6.64 4.51
N VAL A 124 5.41 -7.36 3.40
CA VAL A 124 5.58 -8.82 3.31
C VAL A 124 6.57 -9.28 2.23
N GLU A 125 7.00 -8.39 1.34
CA GLU A 125 7.88 -8.65 0.20
C GLU A 125 9.07 -9.55 0.58
N ARG A 126 9.74 -9.24 1.71
CA ARG A 126 10.98 -9.91 2.11
C ARG A 126 10.76 -10.96 3.20
N SER A 127 9.56 -11.53 3.30
CA SER A 127 9.25 -12.56 4.27
C SER A 127 9.89 -13.90 3.89
N ILE A 128 10.46 -14.59 4.88
CA ILE A 128 11.09 -15.90 4.69
C ILE A 128 10.00 -16.91 4.32
N GLU A 129 10.22 -17.68 3.24
CA GLU A 129 9.34 -18.77 2.79
C GLU A 129 7.86 -18.38 2.55
N ARG A 130 7.57 -17.11 2.22
CA ARG A 130 6.18 -16.60 2.07
C ARG A 130 5.34 -16.79 3.34
N LYS A 131 5.99 -16.79 4.52
CA LYS A 131 5.32 -16.89 5.82
C LYS A 131 5.47 -15.59 6.59
N VAL A 132 4.44 -15.25 7.35
CA VAL A 132 4.40 -14.09 8.25
C VAL A 132 3.71 -14.46 9.56
N GLN A 133 3.97 -13.70 10.61
CA GLN A 133 3.23 -13.78 11.86
C GLN A 133 2.11 -12.75 11.84
N VAL A 134 0.88 -13.18 12.07
CA VAL A 134 -0.32 -12.33 12.09
C VAL A 134 -0.89 -12.30 13.50
N THR A 135 -1.09 -11.12 14.08
CA THR A 135 -1.77 -10.98 15.38
C THR A 135 -3.12 -10.30 15.19
N LEU A 136 -4.20 -10.98 15.57
CA LEU A 136 -5.56 -10.43 15.52
C LEU A 136 -5.78 -9.46 16.68
N ASN A 137 -6.58 -8.41 16.49
CA ASN A 137 -6.85 -7.39 17.52
C ASN A 137 -7.32 -7.97 18.88
N GLU A 138 -8.15 -9.02 18.86
CA GLU A 138 -8.66 -9.65 20.10
C GLU A 138 -7.76 -10.75 20.68
N LYS A 139 -6.74 -11.21 19.93
CA LYS A 139 -5.88 -12.33 20.35
C LYS A 139 -4.51 -11.84 20.73
N LYS A 140 -4.03 -12.35 21.86
CA LYS A 140 -2.66 -12.12 22.29
C LYS A 140 -1.65 -12.88 21.41
N SER A 141 -1.96 -14.12 21.06
CA SER A 141 -1.02 -14.97 20.33
C SER A 141 -1.07 -14.70 18.83
N ALA A 142 0.11 -14.57 18.23
CA ALA A 142 0.27 -14.58 16.78
C ALA A 142 -0.06 -15.94 16.18
N VAL A 143 -0.57 -15.94 14.95
CA VAL A 143 -0.81 -17.12 14.12
C VAL A 143 0.04 -17.01 12.85
N GLU A 144 0.44 -18.16 12.30
CA GLU A 144 1.14 -18.18 11.01
C GLU A 144 0.18 -17.81 9.88
N GLY A 145 0.58 -16.85 9.05
CA GLY A 145 -0.08 -16.47 7.81
C GLY A 145 0.77 -16.83 6.60
N LYS A 146 0.12 -17.29 5.54
CA LYS A 146 0.73 -17.60 4.24
C LYS A 146 0.49 -16.44 3.28
N VAL A 147 1.56 -15.97 2.64
CA VAL A 147 1.47 -15.02 1.54
C VAL A 147 1.05 -15.79 0.29
N LEU A 148 -0.11 -15.42 -0.28
CA LEU A 148 -0.67 -16.07 -1.46
C LEU A 148 -0.26 -15.35 -2.74
N ILE A 149 -0.47 -14.02 -2.79
CA ILE A 149 -0.18 -13.16 -3.94
C ILE A 149 0.50 -11.89 -3.44
N ILE A 150 1.51 -11.41 -4.18
CA ILE A 150 2.15 -10.10 -3.97
C ILE A 150 2.19 -9.41 -5.33
N ASP A 151 1.72 -8.17 -5.39
CA ASP A 151 1.91 -7.27 -6.53
C ASP A 151 2.59 -5.97 -6.09
N PRO A 152 3.93 -5.89 -6.25
CA PRO A 152 4.70 -4.70 -5.92
C PRO A 152 4.33 -3.47 -6.75
N ALA A 153 3.77 -3.65 -7.96
CA ALA A 153 3.45 -2.54 -8.87
C ALA A 153 2.29 -1.68 -8.33
N VAL A 154 1.39 -2.29 -7.56
CA VAL A 154 0.30 -1.60 -6.85
C VAL A 154 0.50 -1.57 -5.33
N ASP A 155 1.64 -2.06 -4.85
CA ASP A 155 1.99 -2.20 -3.43
C ASP A 155 0.92 -2.95 -2.62
N LEU A 156 0.37 -4.04 -3.16
CA LEU A 156 -0.63 -4.89 -2.46
C LEU A 156 -0.17 -6.33 -2.33
N ALA A 157 -0.59 -6.97 -1.24
CA ALA A 157 -0.44 -8.41 -1.04
C ALA A 157 -1.71 -9.03 -0.45
N LEU A 158 -1.98 -10.27 -0.86
CA LEU A 158 -3.04 -11.12 -0.31
C LEU A 158 -2.42 -12.23 0.52
N LEU A 159 -2.84 -12.30 1.78
CA LEU A 159 -2.44 -13.34 2.73
C LEU A 159 -3.64 -14.22 3.12
N LYS A 160 -3.35 -15.38 3.70
CA LYS A 160 -4.33 -16.27 4.30
C LYS A 160 -3.85 -16.77 5.66
N ILE A 161 -4.73 -16.70 6.65
CA ILE A 161 -4.56 -17.38 7.94
C ILE A 161 -5.59 -18.47 8.10
N GLU A 162 -5.26 -19.50 8.87
CA GLU A 162 -6.22 -20.56 9.23
C GLU A 162 -6.94 -20.22 10.53
N SER A 163 -8.25 -20.46 10.56
CA SER A 163 -9.10 -20.26 11.74
C SER A 163 -10.16 -21.34 11.83
N LYS A 164 -10.44 -21.78 13.06
CA LYS A 164 -11.51 -22.75 13.35
C LYS A 164 -12.90 -22.10 13.40
N THR A 165 -12.95 -20.79 13.57
CA THR A 165 -14.19 -20.01 13.69
C THR A 165 -14.18 -18.88 12.67
N ALA A 166 -15.37 -18.44 12.26
CA ALA A 166 -15.53 -17.26 11.40
C ALA A 166 -14.84 -16.05 12.03
N LEU A 167 -14.07 -15.33 11.21
CA LEU A 167 -13.34 -14.13 11.62
C LEU A 167 -14.14 -12.86 11.32
N PRO A 168 -14.02 -11.80 12.13
CA PRO A 168 -14.52 -10.48 11.76
C PRO A 168 -13.76 -9.97 10.53
N PHE A 169 -14.47 -9.34 9.59
CA PHE A 169 -13.88 -8.83 8.37
C PHE A 169 -14.55 -7.52 7.94
N LEU A 170 -13.81 -6.73 7.14
CA LEU A 170 -14.32 -5.53 6.49
C LEU A 170 -14.77 -5.89 5.07
N ASP A 171 -16.01 -5.55 4.73
CA ASP A 171 -16.51 -5.66 3.36
C ASP A 171 -15.89 -4.56 2.48
N ILE A 172 -14.87 -4.94 1.70
CA ILE A 172 -14.18 -4.05 0.76
C ILE A 172 -14.96 -3.82 -0.53
N GLN A 173 -15.95 -4.67 -0.84
CA GLN A 173 -16.76 -4.54 -2.06
C GLN A 173 -17.76 -3.39 -1.93
N SER A 174 -18.25 -3.14 -0.71
CA SER A 174 -19.07 -1.97 -0.38
C SER A 174 -18.19 -0.72 -0.14
N SER A 175 -17.49 -0.28 -1.19
CA SER A 175 -16.58 0.87 -1.10
C SER A 175 -17.31 2.21 -0.94
N SER A 176 -16.67 3.14 -0.23
CA SER A 176 -17.09 4.53 -0.09
C SER A 176 -16.82 5.31 -1.39
N PRO A 177 -17.66 6.29 -1.77
CA PRO A 177 -17.27 7.25 -2.80
C PRO A 177 -16.02 8.02 -2.34
N THR A 178 -15.13 8.38 -3.26
CA THR A 178 -13.96 9.22 -2.96
C THR A 178 -14.30 10.68 -3.23
N LEU A 179 -14.64 11.44 -2.18
CA LEU A 179 -15.01 12.86 -2.30
C LEU A 179 -13.96 13.75 -1.61
N LEU A 180 -13.50 14.79 -2.28
CA LEU A 180 -12.55 15.74 -1.66
C LEU A 180 -13.18 16.38 -0.42
N GLY A 181 -12.41 16.47 0.66
CA GLY A 181 -12.85 16.99 1.96
C GLY A 181 -13.63 15.98 2.82
N GLN A 182 -13.91 14.78 2.29
CA GLN A 182 -14.53 13.72 3.07
C GLN A 182 -13.63 13.28 4.21
N THR A 183 -14.18 13.15 5.42
CA THR A 183 -13.46 12.59 6.56
C THR A 183 -13.09 11.13 6.30
N VAL A 184 -11.81 10.83 6.53
CA VAL A 184 -11.26 9.48 6.47
C VAL A 184 -10.59 9.12 7.79
N ILE A 185 -10.67 7.85 8.15
CA ILE A 185 -10.09 7.29 9.38
C ILE A 185 -9.16 6.17 8.95
N VAL A 186 -7.89 6.26 9.33
CA VAL A 186 -6.88 5.23 9.10
C VAL A 186 -6.74 4.39 10.35
N LEU A 187 -6.83 3.08 10.19
CA LEU A 187 -6.75 2.12 11.28
C LEU A 187 -5.54 1.21 11.09
N GLY A 188 -4.82 0.94 12.17
CA GLY A 188 -3.68 0.04 12.17
C GLY A 188 -3.51 -0.70 13.47
N ASN A 189 -2.72 -1.76 13.44
CA ASN A 189 -2.29 -2.54 14.60
C ASN A 189 -0.76 -2.76 14.53
N PRO A 190 0.07 -1.74 14.79
CA PRO A 190 1.53 -1.82 14.68
C PRO A 190 2.22 -2.88 15.54
N VAL A 191 1.66 -3.23 16.71
CA VAL A 191 2.34 -4.07 17.73
C VAL A 191 1.46 -5.24 18.20
N GLY A 192 0.42 -5.61 17.45
CA GLY A 192 -0.49 -6.73 17.78
C GLY A 192 -1.50 -6.45 18.89
N TYR A 193 -1.18 -5.54 19.82
CA TYR A 193 -1.99 -5.16 20.99
C TYR A 193 -2.24 -3.65 21.13
N GLN A 194 -1.62 -2.86 20.24
CA GLN A 194 -1.70 -1.42 20.26
C GLN A 194 -2.34 -1.00 18.95
N ASN A 195 -3.59 -0.57 19.03
CA ASN A 195 -4.31 -0.03 17.89
C ASN A 195 -3.83 1.40 17.64
N SER A 196 -3.68 1.74 16.37
CA SER A 196 -3.40 3.10 15.91
C SER A 196 -4.60 3.59 15.14
N VAL A 197 -5.11 4.75 15.52
CA VAL A 197 -6.22 5.43 14.83
C VAL A 197 -5.74 6.84 14.49
N SER A 198 -5.84 7.22 13.22
CA SER A 198 -5.68 8.61 12.80
C SER A 198 -6.90 9.05 11.99
N LYS A 199 -7.23 10.33 12.07
CA LYS A 199 -8.38 10.93 11.40
C LYS A 199 -7.90 12.13 10.60
N GLY A 200 -8.42 12.28 9.40
CA GLY A 200 -8.15 13.39 8.50
C GLY A 200 -9.23 13.50 7.45
N ILE A 201 -8.90 14.08 6.32
CA ILE A 201 -9.76 14.22 5.13
C ILE A 201 -9.08 13.64 3.89
N LEU A 202 -9.87 13.35 2.86
CA LEU A 202 -9.36 13.12 1.53
C LEU A 202 -8.95 14.46 0.90
N SER A 203 -7.65 14.68 0.76
CA SER A 203 -7.06 15.96 0.35
C SER A 203 -6.85 16.04 -1.16
N ALA A 204 -6.60 14.92 -1.84
CA ALA A 204 -6.49 14.84 -3.29
C ALA A 204 -6.78 13.42 -3.80
N MET A 205 -7.08 13.33 -5.10
CA MET A 205 -7.28 12.08 -5.84
C MET A 205 -6.30 12.01 -7.00
N ASP A 206 -6.10 10.80 -7.54
CA ASP A 206 -5.27 10.52 -8.71
C ASP A 206 -3.84 11.09 -8.64
N ARG A 207 -3.26 11.08 -7.44
CA ARG A 207 -1.88 11.49 -7.22
C ARG A 207 -0.92 10.52 -7.87
N THR A 208 0.13 11.09 -8.45
CA THR A 208 1.26 10.35 -8.96
C THR A 208 2.48 10.68 -8.13
N ILE A 209 3.24 9.65 -7.76
CA ILE A 209 4.44 9.76 -6.96
C ILE A 209 5.57 9.06 -7.68
N GLU A 210 6.72 9.73 -7.72
CA GLU A 210 7.95 9.14 -8.21
C GLU A 210 8.71 8.57 -7.00
N THR A 211 9.10 7.31 -7.10
CA THR A 211 9.87 6.60 -6.08
C THR A 211 11.14 6.05 -6.73
N ASP A 212 12.12 5.63 -5.92
CA ASP A 212 13.33 4.94 -6.41
C ASP A 212 13.02 3.62 -7.16
N GLU A 213 11.78 3.15 -7.08
CA GLU A 213 11.30 1.90 -7.68
C GLU A 213 10.40 2.13 -8.89
N GLY A 214 10.11 3.38 -9.24
CA GLY A 214 9.27 3.74 -10.36
C GLY A 214 8.16 4.71 -10.02
N ARG A 215 7.26 4.89 -10.98
CA ARG A 215 6.18 5.88 -10.92
C ARG A 215 4.87 5.19 -10.57
N ILE A 216 4.29 5.56 -9.43
CA ILE A 216 3.03 4.99 -8.96
C ILE A 216 1.94 6.05 -9.12
N GLU A 217 0.98 5.76 -9.98
CA GLU A 217 -0.10 6.67 -10.36
C GLU A 217 -1.39 6.33 -9.63
N GLY A 218 -2.38 7.23 -9.64
CA GLY A 218 -3.74 6.92 -9.19
C GLY A 218 -3.86 6.65 -7.69
N LEU A 219 -3.13 7.39 -6.85
CA LEU A 219 -3.18 7.30 -5.39
C LEU A 219 -4.16 8.33 -4.80
N LEU A 220 -4.72 8.01 -3.63
CA LEU A 220 -5.43 8.96 -2.78
C LEU A 220 -4.43 9.69 -1.89
N GLN A 221 -4.67 10.96 -1.61
CA GLN A 221 -3.91 11.73 -0.62
C GLN A 221 -4.82 12.11 0.56
N THR A 222 -4.28 12.04 1.77
CA THR A 222 -4.95 12.45 3.00
C THR A 222 -3.99 13.20 3.92
N ASP A 223 -4.52 14.02 4.81
CA ASP A 223 -3.78 14.59 5.94
C ASP A 223 -3.84 13.73 7.22
N ALA A 224 -4.59 12.61 7.19
CA ALA A 224 -4.54 11.62 8.26
C ALA A 224 -3.13 11.03 8.36
N ALA A 225 -2.60 10.94 9.58
CA ALA A 225 -1.24 10.44 9.81
C ALA A 225 -1.09 8.99 9.32
N ILE A 226 -0.13 8.76 8.42
CA ILE A 226 0.27 7.44 7.92
C ILE A 226 1.74 7.26 8.24
N ASN A 227 2.06 6.24 9.03
CA ASN A 227 3.40 5.98 9.57
C ASN A 227 3.73 4.48 9.50
N PRO A 228 5.02 4.10 9.65
CA PRO A 228 5.40 2.71 9.88
C PRO A 228 4.58 2.16 11.07
N GLY A 229 3.69 1.21 10.79
CA GLY A 229 2.74 0.71 11.77
C GLY A 229 1.30 0.60 11.26
N ASN A 230 0.71 1.68 10.76
CA ASN A 230 -0.61 1.64 10.12
C ASN A 230 -0.56 1.45 8.59
N SER A 231 0.65 1.39 8.01
CA SER A 231 0.86 0.93 6.63
C SER A 231 0.28 -0.48 6.42
N GLY A 232 -0.49 -0.67 5.35
CA GLY A 232 -1.24 -1.88 5.05
C GLY A 232 -2.60 -2.00 5.75
N GLY A 233 -2.93 -1.08 6.67
CA GLY A 233 -4.23 -1.00 7.33
C GLY A 233 -5.33 -0.37 6.45
N PRO A 234 -6.61 -0.49 6.84
CA PRO A 234 -7.71 0.09 6.07
C PRO A 234 -7.87 1.58 6.37
N ILE A 235 -8.27 2.30 5.33
CA ILE A 235 -8.87 3.63 5.41
C ILE A 235 -10.37 3.47 5.22
N VAL A 236 -11.15 4.07 6.10
CA VAL A 236 -12.63 4.04 6.06
C VAL A 236 -13.22 5.43 6.20
N ASP A 237 -14.45 5.62 5.73
CA ASP A 237 -15.21 6.84 5.97
C ASP A 237 -15.92 6.82 7.34
N ILE A 238 -16.66 7.90 7.65
CA ILE A 238 -17.43 8.06 8.90
C ILE A 238 -18.59 7.05 9.08
N SER A 239 -18.92 6.27 8.06
CA SER A 239 -19.88 5.17 8.13
C SER A 239 -19.21 3.79 8.27
N GLY A 240 -17.88 3.77 8.26
CA GLY A 240 -17.06 2.57 8.26
C GLY A 240 -17.04 1.85 6.91
N LYS A 241 -17.33 2.55 5.80
CA LYS A 241 -17.17 1.98 4.45
C LYS A 241 -15.74 2.13 3.98
N PHE A 242 -15.28 1.14 3.22
CA PHE A 242 -13.90 1.04 2.77
C PHE A 242 -13.54 2.11 1.73
N VAL A 243 -12.48 2.87 1.99
CA VAL A 243 -11.95 3.92 1.10
C VAL A 243 -10.68 3.45 0.40
N GLY A 244 -9.82 2.68 1.08
CA GLY A 244 -8.56 2.20 0.53
C GLY A 244 -7.62 1.60 1.56
N ILE A 245 -6.38 1.33 1.17
CA ILE A 245 -5.29 0.85 2.05
C ILE A 245 -4.25 1.94 2.23
N SER A 246 -3.87 2.25 3.47
CA SER A 246 -2.79 3.20 3.77
C SER A 246 -1.44 2.62 3.37
N SER A 247 -0.59 3.41 2.71
CA SER A 247 0.79 3.00 2.41
C SER A 247 1.79 4.06 2.86
N ALA A 248 2.67 3.68 3.78
CA ALA A 248 3.77 4.53 4.25
C ALA A 248 4.96 4.55 3.29
N LYS A 249 4.99 3.66 2.28
CA LYS A 249 6.06 3.61 1.26
C LYS A 249 6.20 4.92 0.50
N PHE A 250 5.11 5.68 0.41
CA PHE A 250 5.01 6.88 -0.40
C PHE A 250 5.22 8.18 0.37
N ALA A 251 5.58 8.10 1.65
CA ALA A 251 5.85 9.25 2.51
C ALA A 251 7.31 9.76 2.38
N GLY A 252 7.91 9.68 1.18
CA GLY A 252 9.30 10.11 0.93
C GLY A 252 9.50 11.59 1.29
N GLU A 253 10.49 11.84 2.16
CA GLU A 253 10.69 13.07 2.95
C GLU A 253 9.43 13.45 3.75
N ALA A 254 9.45 13.21 5.07
CA ALA A 254 8.31 13.37 5.98
C ALA A 254 7.73 14.80 5.99
N ILE A 255 6.94 15.15 4.97
CA ILE A 255 6.10 16.34 4.97
C ILE A 255 4.93 16.01 5.88
N GLU A 256 4.94 16.63 7.05
CA GLU A 256 3.88 16.51 8.03
C GLU A 256 2.52 16.84 7.37
N GLY A 257 1.53 15.94 7.54
CA GLY A 257 0.19 16.13 6.98
C GLY A 257 0.01 15.69 5.51
N ILE A 258 0.95 14.94 4.92
CA ILE A 258 0.74 14.29 3.62
C ILE A 258 0.92 12.77 3.75
N GLY A 259 -0.19 12.05 3.67
CA GLY A 259 -0.25 10.58 3.58
C GLY A 259 -0.86 10.13 2.26
N PHE A 260 -0.49 8.92 1.81
CA PHE A 260 -1.02 8.33 0.59
C PHE A 260 -1.66 6.97 0.81
N ALA A 261 -2.64 6.66 -0.04
CA ALA A 261 -3.38 5.43 0.04
C ALA A 261 -3.74 4.86 -1.33
N ILE A 262 -3.82 3.54 -1.39
CA ILE A 262 -4.25 2.79 -2.57
C ILE A 262 -5.79 2.79 -2.58
N PRO A 263 -6.45 3.37 -3.60
CA PRO A 263 -7.91 3.48 -3.64
C PRO A 263 -8.62 2.12 -3.61
N ALA A 264 -9.79 2.06 -2.97
CA ALA A 264 -10.62 0.84 -2.88
C ALA A 264 -10.87 0.17 -4.25
N LYS A 265 -11.04 0.95 -5.32
CA LYS A 265 -11.21 0.41 -6.67
C LYS A 265 -10.03 -0.47 -7.10
N LYS A 266 -8.79 -0.03 -6.86
CA LYS A 266 -7.59 -0.81 -7.20
C LYS A 266 -7.47 -2.06 -6.33
N VAL A 267 -7.76 -1.91 -5.05
CA VAL A 267 -7.76 -3.03 -4.08
C VAL A 267 -8.77 -4.11 -4.49
N ASN A 268 -9.97 -3.70 -4.91
CA ASN A 268 -11.02 -4.63 -5.35
C ASN A 268 -10.62 -5.36 -6.64
N ILE A 269 -10.00 -4.68 -7.61
CA ILE A 269 -9.48 -5.32 -8.82
C ILE A 269 -8.44 -6.38 -8.45
N PHE A 270 -7.41 -5.98 -7.68
CA PHE A 270 -6.37 -6.89 -7.19
C PHE A 270 -6.95 -8.10 -6.45
N TYR A 271 -7.93 -7.88 -5.56
CA TYR A 271 -8.54 -8.97 -4.78
C TYR A 271 -9.28 -9.97 -5.67
N GLN A 272 -10.04 -9.50 -6.65
CA GLN A 272 -10.78 -10.38 -7.57
C GLN A 272 -9.84 -11.18 -8.48
N GLU A 273 -8.79 -10.53 -8.99
CA GLU A 273 -7.76 -11.19 -9.80
C GLU A 273 -7.04 -12.27 -8.97
N ALA A 274 -6.62 -11.94 -7.75
CA ALA A 274 -5.97 -12.87 -6.84
C ALA A 274 -6.86 -14.09 -6.51
N LEU A 275 -8.15 -13.88 -6.22
CA LEU A 275 -9.08 -14.99 -5.99
C LEU A 275 -9.28 -15.87 -7.23
N SER A 276 -9.35 -15.26 -8.41
CA SER A 276 -9.45 -16.00 -9.67
C SER A 276 -8.21 -16.86 -9.91
N GLU A 277 -7.01 -16.33 -9.63
CA GLU A 277 -5.75 -17.09 -9.75
C GLU A 277 -5.71 -18.29 -8.80
N ILE A 278 -6.06 -18.07 -7.54
CA ILE A 278 -6.12 -19.13 -6.52
C ILE A 278 -7.10 -20.23 -6.96
N LYS A 279 -8.28 -19.86 -7.46
CA LYS A 279 -9.32 -20.81 -7.88
C LYS A 279 -8.93 -21.62 -9.11
N ASN A 280 -8.24 -21.00 -10.06
CA ASN A 280 -7.87 -21.66 -11.31
C ASN A 280 -6.63 -22.56 -11.19
N GLY A 281 -6.04 -22.68 -9.99
CA GLY A 281 -4.86 -23.52 -9.73
C GLY A 281 -3.63 -23.10 -10.54
N THR A 282 -3.73 -21.96 -11.23
CA THR A 282 -2.70 -21.35 -12.02
C THR A 282 -2.35 -20.10 -11.25
N PRO A 283 -1.28 -20.11 -10.43
CA PRO A 283 -0.64 -18.84 -10.10
C PRO A 283 -0.41 -18.22 -11.47
N SER A 284 -1.04 -17.07 -11.78
CA SER A 284 -0.68 -16.40 -13.00
C SER A 284 0.72 -15.89 -12.73
N GLN A 285 1.71 -16.73 -13.05
CA GLN A 285 3.04 -16.27 -13.41
C GLN A 285 2.90 -15.50 -14.73
N LYS A 286 2.14 -14.40 -14.70
CA LYS A 286 2.57 -13.15 -15.33
C LYS A 286 3.59 -12.45 -14.42
N THR A 287 4.33 -13.21 -13.61
CA THR A 287 5.70 -12.86 -13.25
C THR A 287 6.48 -12.82 -14.56
N VAL A 288 6.43 -11.65 -15.22
CA VAL A 288 7.38 -11.36 -16.28
C VAL A 288 8.74 -11.53 -15.63
N THR A 289 9.48 -12.55 -16.00
CA THR A 289 10.75 -12.87 -15.36
C THR A 289 11.81 -11.86 -15.79
N ILE A 290 12.92 -11.76 -15.05
CA ILE A 290 13.99 -10.83 -15.42
C ILE A 290 14.52 -11.15 -16.83
N GLU A 291 14.59 -12.44 -17.20
CA GLU A 291 14.96 -12.93 -18.53
C GLU A 291 14.00 -12.39 -19.60
N GLN A 292 12.70 -12.45 -19.35
CA GLN A 292 11.69 -11.97 -20.30
C GLN A 292 11.76 -10.45 -20.48
N ILE A 293 12.04 -9.70 -19.43
CA ILE A 293 12.21 -8.24 -19.51
C ILE A 293 13.49 -7.90 -20.26
N LEU A 294 14.60 -8.57 -19.94
CA LEU A 294 15.90 -8.36 -20.58
C LEU A 294 15.85 -8.70 -22.07
N ALA A 295 15.21 -9.80 -22.45
CA ALA A 295 14.98 -10.14 -23.85
C ALA A 295 14.13 -9.09 -24.55
N LYS A 296 12.96 -8.74 -23.97
CA LYS A 296 12.02 -7.81 -24.59
C LYS A 296 12.56 -6.39 -24.72
N LYS A 297 13.19 -5.86 -23.68
CA LYS A 297 13.63 -4.45 -23.60
C LYS A 297 15.03 -4.23 -24.14
N PHE A 298 15.93 -5.21 -24.07
CA PHE A 298 17.34 -5.03 -24.41
C PHE A 298 17.87 -6.03 -25.44
N GLY A 299 17.11 -7.09 -25.75
CA GLY A 299 17.54 -8.18 -26.64
C GLY A 299 18.58 -9.09 -26.00
N LEU A 300 18.56 -9.21 -24.67
CA LEU A 300 19.47 -10.07 -23.91
C LEU A 300 18.77 -11.37 -23.53
N HIS A 301 19.31 -12.50 -23.97
CA HIS A 301 18.94 -13.81 -23.46
C HIS A 301 19.92 -14.21 -22.37
N VAL A 302 19.41 -14.52 -21.19
CA VAL A 302 20.23 -14.79 -20.00
C VAL A 302 19.79 -16.07 -19.30
N GLN A 303 20.69 -16.61 -18.48
CA GLN A 303 20.48 -17.81 -17.66
C GLN A 303 21.04 -17.57 -16.26
N GLU A 304 20.41 -18.17 -15.25
CA GLU A 304 20.90 -18.14 -13.87
C GLU A 304 22.29 -18.79 -13.76
N MET A 305 23.15 -18.22 -12.92
CA MET A 305 24.46 -18.77 -12.62
C MET A 305 24.35 -19.98 -11.68
N ASN A 306 23.98 -21.13 -12.24
CA ASN A 306 23.94 -22.39 -11.51
C ASN A 306 25.36 -22.88 -11.14
N ARG A 307 25.46 -23.91 -10.31
CA ARG A 307 26.74 -24.46 -9.86
C ARG A 307 27.69 -24.88 -11.01
N GLU A 308 27.17 -25.55 -12.03
CA GLU A 308 27.97 -26.04 -13.16
C GLU A 308 28.57 -24.87 -13.96
N LEU A 309 27.76 -23.84 -14.22
CA LEU A 309 28.21 -22.61 -14.88
C LEU A 309 29.18 -21.83 -13.99
N ALA A 310 28.93 -21.75 -12.69
CA ALA A 310 29.80 -21.06 -11.75
C ALA A 310 31.21 -21.68 -11.73
N GLU A 311 31.29 -23.02 -11.73
CA GLU A 311 32.54 -23.77 -11.84
C GLU A 311 33.24 -23.50 -13.18
N ALA A 312 32.50 -23.53 -14.31
CA ALA A 312 33.06 -23.28 -15.64
C ALA A 312 33.56 -21.84 -15.85
N PHE A 313 32.91 -20.87 -15.23
CA PHE A 313 33.27 -19.45 -15.32
C PHE A 313 34.14 -18.99 -14.15
N HIS A 314 34.53 -19.88 -13.23
CA HIS A 314 35.33 -19.58 -12.04
C HIS A 314 34.75 -18.42 -11.21
N VAL A 315 33.43 -18.41 -11.05
CA VAL A 315 32.66 -17.44 -10.24
C VAL A 315 31.89 -18.16 -9.12
N GLN A 316 31.24 -17.40 -8.25
CA GLN A 316 30.38 -17.98 -7.22
C GLN A 316 29.01 -18.37 -7.81
N GLU A 317 28.42 -19.45 -7.28
CA GLU A 317 27.02 -19.80 -7.60
C GLU A 317 26.08 -18.64 -7.23
N GLY A 318 25.12 -18.35 -8.12
CA GLY A 318 24.22 -17.21 -8.01
C GLY A 318 24.88 -15.85 -8.30
N MET A 319 26.13 -15.81 -8.74
CA MET A 319 26.82 -14.56 -9.08
C MET A 319 26.38 -14.05 -10.46
N GLY A 320 25.27 -13.33 -10.48
CA GLY A 320 24.80 -12.64 -11.67
C GLY A 320 24.00 -13.53 -12.63
N LEU A 321 23.69 -12.97 -13.80
CA LEU A 321 23.01 -13.66 -14.90
C LEU A 321 23.98 -13.83 -16.08
N LEU A 322 24.21 -15.06 -16.52
CA LEU A 322 25.03 -15.37 -17.69
C LEU A 322 24.28 -14.98 -18.96
N ILE A 323 24.91 -14.20 -19.84
CA ILE A 323 24.36 -13.86 -21.15
C ILE A 323 24.61 -15.03 -22.09
N SER A 324 23.54 -15.77 -22.41
CA SER A 324 23.59 -16.92 -23.30
C SER A 324 23.56 -16.50 -24.77
N ASP A 325 22.80 -15.46 -25.10
CA ASP A 325 22.71 -14.91 -26.46
C ASP A 325 22.34 -13.42 -26.46
N VAL A 326 22.67 -12.73 -27.56
CA VAL A 326 22.34 -11.32 -27.77
C VAL A 326 21.69 -11.14 -29.14
N GLU A 327 20.44 -10.67 -29.15
CA GLU A 327 19.70 -10.48 -30.39
C GLU A 327 20.42 -9.49 -31.33
N PRO A 328 20.55 -9.80 -32.64
CA PRO A 328 21.14 -8.89 -33.61
C PRO A 328 20.42 -7.54 -33.65
N ASN A 329 21.17 -6.44 -33.82
CA ASN A 329 20.67 -5.06 -33.87
C ASN A 329 19.91 -4.58 -32.61
N SER A 330 19.90 -5.36 -31.54
CA SER A 330 19.33 -4.98 -30.24
C SER A 330 20.11 -3.84 -29.57
N PRO A 331 19.52 -3.14 -28.59
CA PRO A 331 20.27 -2.15 -27.83
C PRO A 331 21.49 -2.72 -27.10
N ALA A 332 21.41 -3.96 -26.59
CA ALA A 332 22.55 -4.61 -25.97
C ALA A 332 23.69 -4.88 -26.98
N ALA A 333 23.36 -5.33 -28.19
CA ALA A 333 24.35 -5.49 -29.26
C ALA A 333 25.02 -4.16 -29.63
N LYS A 334 24.24 -3.07 -29.73
CA LYS A 334 24.76 -1.72 -29.99
C LYS A 334 25.67 -1.21 -28.86
N ALA A 335 25.41 -1.63 -27.62
CA ALA A 335 26.22 -1.34 -26.45
C ALA A 335 27.49 -2.22 -26.34
N GLY A 336 27.71 -3.15 -27.29
CA GLY A 336 28.89 -4.01 -27.32
C GLY A 336 28.83 -5.21 -26.37
N ILE A 337 27.65 -5.50 -25.80
CA ILE A 337 27.42 -6.69 -24.96
C ILE A 337 27.40 -7.93 -25.84
N LYS A 338 28.01 -9.02 -25.37
CA LYS A 338 28.15 -10.29 -26.09
C LYS A 338 27.78 -11.48 -25.21
N SER A 339 27.51 -12.61 -25.84
CA SER A 339 27.38 -13.90 -25.16
C SER A 339 28.66 -14.25 -24.38
N GLY A 340 28.49 -14.96 -23.27
CA GLY A 340 29.57 -15.32 -22.34
C GLY A 340 29.97 -14.21 -21.37
N MET A 341 29.33 -13.05 -21.42
CA MET A 341 29.44 -12.01 -20.38
C MET A 341 28.41 -12.26 -19.27
N ILE A 342 28.64 -11.71 -18.07
CA ILE A 342 27.76 -11.87 -16.91
C ILE A 342 27.19 -10.51 -16.49
N VAL A 343 25.87 -10.39 -16.37
CA VAL A 343 25.22 -9.19 -15.81
C VAL A 343 25.21 -9.30 -14.28
N LEU A 344 25.83 -8.34 -13.60
CA LEU A 344 25.91 -8.30 -12.13
C LEU A 344 24.87 -7.36 -11.52
N ALA A 345 24.58 -6.25 -12.20
CA ALA A 345 23.65 -5.23 -11.72
C ALA A 345 23.01 -4.46 -12.88
N ILE A 346 21.82 -3.94 -12.63
CA ILE A 346 21.07 -3.06 -13.54
C ILE A 346 20.65 -1.83 -12.73
N GLY A 347 21.04 -0.65 -13.19
CA GLY A 347 20.96 0.60 -12.44
C GLY A 347 21.81 0.53 -11.17
N ASN A 348 21.19 0.80 -10.03
CA ASN A 348 21.80 0.73 -8.70
C ASN A 348 21.52 -0.60 -7.96
N ARG A 349 20.88 -1.58 -8.62
CA ARG A 349 20.45 -2.85 -8.00
C ARG A 349 21.17 -4.05 -8.60
N ARG A 350 21.57 -4.99 -7.74
CA ARG A 350 22.15 -6.26 -8.15
C ARG A 350 21.07 -7.18 -8.72
N VAL A 351 21.43 -8.07 -9.65
CA VAL A 351 20.44 -8.94 -10.31
C VAL A 351 19.84 -10.01 -9.38
N ASP A 352 20.56 -10.45 -8.36
CA ASP A 352 20.07 -11.35 -7.30
C ASP A 352 18.93 -10.70 -6.48
N GLU A 353 18.96 -9.38 -6.30
CA GLU A 353 17.85 -8.62 -5.70
C GLU A 353 16.67 -8.46 -6.68
N LEU A 354 16.94 -8.40 -7.98
CA LEU A 354 15.93 -8.18 -9.03
C LEU A 354 15.19 -9.47 -9.43
N GLU A 355 15.78 -10.65 -9.24
CA GLU A 355 15.09 -11.94 -9.44
C GLU A 355 13.85 -12.07 -8.55
N SER A 356 13.92 -11.51 -7.34
CA SER A 356 12.78 -11.45 -6.43
C SER A 356 11.71 -10.46 -6.89
N TYR A 357 12.05 -9.48 -7.75
CA TYR A 357 11.20 -8.35 -8.14
C TYR A 357 11.43 -7.87 -9.59
N PRO A 358 11.18 -8.71 -10.59
CA PRO A 358 11.45 -8.34 -11.98
C PRO A 358 10.60 -7.14 -12.45
N MET A 359 9.47 -6.87 -11.78
CA MET A 359 8.60 -5.73 -12.05
C MET A 359 9.33 -4.38 -12.01
N LEU A 360 10.40 -4.24 -11.20
CA LEU A 360 11.20 -3.02 -11.11
C LEU A 360 11.86 -2.64 -12.45
N LEU A 361 12.02 -3.60 -13.37
CA LEU A 361 12.57 -3.37 -14.70
C LEU A 361 11.48 -3.05 -15.73
N LYS A 362 10.17 -3.18 -15.40
CA LYS A 362 9.09 -2.83 -16.33
C LYS A 362 9.00 -1.34 -16.61
N ASP A 363 9.28 -0.53 -15.60
CA ASP A 363 9.09 0.92 -15.61
C ASP A 363 10.12 1.67 -16.47
N ILE A 364 11.19 0.98 -16.88
CA ILE A 364 12.16 1.51 -17.86
C ILE A 364 11.43 1.84 -19.15
N LYS A 365 11.38 3.11 -19.55
CA LYS A 365 10.67 3.56 -20.75
C LYS A 365 11.46 3.21 -22.00
N SER A 366 10.76 3.07 -23.13
CA SER A 366 11.40 2.96 -24.45
C SER A 366 12.31 4.17 -24.67
N GLY A 367 13.55 3.92 -25.11
CA GLY A 367 14.58 4.95 -25.28
C GLY A 367 15.29 5.39 -24.00
N GLU A 368 14.93 4.88 -22.81
CA GLU A 368 15.62 5.20 -21.56
C GLU A 368 16.96 4.45 -21.45
N GLY A 369 18.02 5.16 -21.08
CA GLY A 369 19.37 4.60 -20.93
C GLY A 369 19.62 4.09 -19.52
N VAL A 370 19.85 2.79 -19.38
CA VAL A 370 20.07 2.11 -18.10
C VAL A 370 21.52 1.65 -17.99
N LEU A 371 22.15 1.90 -16.85
CA LEU A 371 23.50 1.42 -16.58
C LEU A 371 23.46 -0.07 -16.23
N MET A 372 24.21 -0.89 -16.95
CA MET A 372 24.39 -2.32 -16.65
C MET A 372 25.83 -2.58 -16.25
N THR A 373 26.03 -3.23 -15.11
CA THR A 373 27.36 -3.66 -14.66
C THR A 373 27.61 -5.07 -15.21
N ILE A 374 28.54 -5.16 -16.15
CA ILE A 374 28.89 -6.37 -16.89
C ILE A 374 30.24 -6.88 -16.42
N MET A 375 30.35 -8.17 -16.22
CA MET A 375 31.60 -8.87 -15.96
C MET A 375 31.98 -9.72 -17.17
N VAL A 376 33.27 -9.70 -17.50
CA VAL A 376 33.88 -10.57 -18.51
C VAL A 376 34.91 -11.42 -17.78
N VAL A 377 34.81 -12.74 -17.93
CA VAL A 377 35.84 -13.67 -17.46
C VAL A 377 36.64 -14.15 -18.66
N ARG A 378 37.97 -14.12 -18.55
CA ARG A 378 38.90 -14.64 -19.56
C ARG A 378 39.96 -15.49 -18.90
N GLU A 379 40.26 -16.61 -19.54
CA GLU A 379 41.45 -17.39 -19.23
C GLU A 379 42.65 -16.84 -20.02
N SER A 380 43.75 -16.59 -19.33
CA SER A 380 45.01 -16.18 -19.96
C SER A 380 46.17 -16.84 -19.21
N GLN A 381 46.94 -17.68 -19.92
CA GLN A 381 48.12 -18.35 -19.38
C GLN A 381 47.87 -19.12 -18.07
N GLY A 382 46.71 -19.79 -17.96
CA GLY A 382 46.33 -20.57 -16.78
C GLY A 382 45.79 -19.75 -15.59
N PHE A 383 45.60 -18.43 -15.76
CA PHE A 383 44.93 -17.57 -14.79
C PHE A 383 43.57 -17.10 -15.32
N PHE A 384 42.59 -16.99 -14.42
CA PHE A 384 41.30 -16.39 -14.71
C PHE A 384 41.32 -14.92 -14.32
N LEU A 385 41.09 -14.07 -15.31
CA LEU A 385 40.94 -12.63 -15.13
C LEU A 385 39.47 -12.28 -15.26
N SER A 386 38.91 -11.64 -14.23
CA SER A 386 37.59 -11.03 -14.29
C SER A 386 37.74 -9.52 -14.40
N GLN A 387 37.05 -8.93 -15.38
CA GLN A 387 36.98 -7.48 -15.54
C GLN A 387 35.52 -7.06 -15.46
N THR A 388 35.24 -6.09 -14.60
CA THR A 388 33.91 -5.48 -14.48
C THR A 388 33.90 -4.11 -15.13
N SER A 389 32.83 -3.79 -15.85
CA SER A 389 32.63 -2.49 -16.48
C SER A 389 31.15 -2.14 -16.47
N THR A 390 30.85 -0.85 -16.37
CA THR A 390 29.47 -0.36 -16.46
C THR A 390 29.25 0.20 -17.86
N VAL A 391 28.17 -0.26 -18.50
CA VAL A 391 27.80 0.13 -19.86
C VAL A 391 26.38 0.69 -19.83
N GLN A 392 26.16 1.80 -20.52
CA GLN A 392 24.81 2.33 -20.69
C GLN A 392 24.11 1.62 -21.86
N VAL A 393 22.95 1.04 -21.60
CA VAL A 393 22.14 0.31 -22.58
C VAL A 393 20.76 0.95 -22.65
N PHE A 394 20.32 1.32 -23.85
CA PHE A 394 19.03 1.95 -24.06
C PHE A 394 17.92 0.90 -24.17
N SER A 395 16.73 1.15 -23.65
CA SER A 395 15.59 0.24 -23.83
C SER A 395 14.96 0.39 -25.22
N ARG A 396 14.45 -0.72 -25.78
CA ARG A 396 13.65 -0.77 -27.01
C ARG A 396 12.37 0.05 -26.91
#